data_AF-A0A3M1J761-F1
#
_entry.id   AF-A0A3M1J761-F1
#
_cell.length_a   1.000
_cell.length_b   1.000
_cell.length_c   1.000
_cell.angle_alpha   90.00
_cell.angle_beta   90.00
_cell.angle_gamma   90.00
#
_symmetry.space_group_name_H-M   'P 1'
#
loop_
_entity.id
_entity.type
_entity.pdbx_description
1 polymer ?
#
loop_
_entity_poly.entity_id
_entity_poly.type
_entity_poly.pdbx_seq_one_letter_code
_entity_poly.pdbx_strand_id
1 'polypeptide(L)'
;TAVDYFIRWNQSPGGREIYGADIAAVAGYLKHAPNDDLPVISAEYYRDLDRFRFKLHFGGEPPFAVWFDGRQSLAFPPPGSGLSPRYIFPASAPAPEQWQSLLAAAPQESGAEYTVYRLPAPESLAALQNQLRPLDVTVSDELVVRGVQIQGDVMAGRKFQLLVFWQALRALPPGTDYTFLAQLRDSAGRVWAQTDGGGFDPVNWQPGLLGLQLLTFRLPGDVPPRPFDLVLQLVDRRSGQPRPTTGGGPDVLLGRVTAGLPDHPPTVDPARLPNPAPPNSTGGDGSGLQLRGYRLDGRQFSVGSPPGVNLYWQVQAQPRQDYRLQFYLTDDAGAVVYRWPPVAPQDGEWPTSGWPAGYWVRDQLDLPVDGNVPAGAFHLRGVWLAEDGSPLPPGFDLGPVNISRQ
;
A
#
# COMPACT_ATOMS: atom_id res chain seq x y z
N THR A 1 -2.66 -39.48 -17.87
CA THR A 1 -1.72 -40.59 -18.23
C THR A 1 -0.28 -40.09 -18.15
N ALA A 2 0.74 -40.97 -18.24
CA ALA A 2 2.14 -40.53 -18.32
C ALA A 2 2.38 -39.57 -19.51
N VAL A 3 1.69 -39.75 -20.63
CA VAL A 3 1.72 -38.83 -21.78
C VAL A 3 1.11 -37.47 -21.44
N ASP A 4 0.01 -37.42 -20.70
CA ASP A 4 -0.59 -36.15 -20.29
C ASP A 4 0.31 -35.37 -19.33
N TYR A 5 1.04 -36.04 -18.43
CA TYR A 5 1.94 -35.40 -17.48
C TYR A 5 3.30 -35.01 -18.09
N PHE A 6 3.99 -35.94 -18.77
CA PHE A 6 5.34 -35.70 -19.30
C PHE A 6 5.37 -34.94 -20.62
N ILE A 7 4.30 -35.00 -21.43
CA ILE A 7 4.27 -34.36 -22.75
C ILE A 7 3.31 -33.17 -22.75
N ARG A 8 2.03 -33.36 -22.42
CA ARG A 8 1.03 -32.29 -22.56
C ARG A 8 1.11 -31.23 -21.46
N TRP A 9 1.27 -31.62 -20.20
CA TRP A 9 1.39 -30.70 -19.08
C TRP A 9 2.72 -29.93 -19.14
N ASN A 10 3.83 -30.62 -19.40
CA ASN A 10 5.14 -29.99 -19.61
C ASN A 10 5.17 -28.98 -20.78
N GLN A 11 4.32 -29.16 -21.79
CA GLN A 11 4.18 -28.21 -22.91
C GLN A 11 3.08 -27.16 -22.69
N SER A 12 2.29 -27.28 -21.63
CA SER A 12 1.25 -26.31 -21.32
C SER A 12 1.85 -25.02 -20.73
N PRO A 13 1.24 -23.85 -20.97
CA PRO A 13 1.73 -22.58 -20.41
C PRO A 13 1.91 -22.64 -18.88
N GLY A 14 0.91 -23.16 -18.15
CA GLY A 14 1.00 -23.29 -16.69
C GLY A 14 2.02 -24.32 -16.20
N GLY A 15 2.26 -25.40 -16.95
CA GLY A 15 3.32 -26.36 -16.63
C GLY A 15 4.72 -25.80 -16.89
N ARG A 16 4.91 -25.03 -17.97
CA ARG A 16 6.18 -24.36 -18.28
C ARG A 16 6.54 -23.27 -17.28
N GLU A 17 5.54 -22.51 -16.81
CA GLU A 17 5.69 -21.54 -15.74
C GLU A 17 6.10 -22.22 -14.41
N ILE A 18 5.45 -23.33 -14.06
CA ILE A 18 5.80 -24.14 -12.88
C ILE A 18 7.25 -24.69 -12.96
N TYR A 19 7.70 -25.10 -14.16
CA TYR A 19 9.03 -25.65 -14.38
C TYR A 19 10.13 -24.61 -14.70
N GLY A 20 9.81 -23.33 -14.82
CA GLY A 20 10.78 -22.28 -15.13
C GLY A 20 11.44 -22.44 -16.51
N ALA A 21 10.66 -22.87 -17.51
CA ALA A 21 11.16 -23.13 -18.86
C ALA A 21 11.78 -21.88 -19.52
N ASP A 22 11.28 -20.71 -19.17
CA ASP A 22 11.80 -19.41 -19.58
C ASP A 22 13.17 -19.10 -18.96
N ILE A 23 13.37 -19.39 -17.67
CA ILE A 23 14.69 -19.28 -17.01
C ILE A 23 15.70 -20.24 -17.65
N ALA A 24 15.26 -21.45 -18.03
CA ALA A 24 16.11 -22.39 -18.78
C ALA A 24 16.48 -21.84 -20.17
N ALA A 25 15.54 -21.18 -20.87
CA ALA A 25 15.78 -20.53 -22.15
C ALA A 25 16.78 -19.36 -22.02
N VAL A 26 16.66 -18.54 -20.97
CA VAL A 26 17.62 -17.47 -20.66
C VAL A 26 19.01 -18.04 -20.38
N ALA A 27 19.12 -19.13 -19.62
CA ALA A 27 20.38 -19.82 -19.39
C ALA A 27 21.00 -20.34 -20.71
N GLY A 28 20.17 -20.91 -21.61
CA GLY A 28 20.61 -21.36 -22.93
C GLY A 28 21.13 -20.22 -23.83
N TYR A 29 20.45 -19.07 -23.79
CA TYR A 29 20.88 -17.85 -24.49
C TYR A 29 22.23 -17.36 -23.96
N LEU A 30 22.36 -17.17 -22.64
CA LEU A 30 23.59 -16.62 -22.04
C LEU A 30 24.83 -17.53 -22.17
N LYS A 31 24.67 -18.83 -22.48
CA LYS A 31 25.82 -19.70 -22.82
C LYS A 31 26.51 -19.31 -24.12
N HIS A 32 25.76 -18.75 -25.06
CA HIS A 32 26.23 -18.46 -26.42
C HIS A 32 26.34 -16.97 -26.69
N ALA A 33 25.67 -16.15 -25.88
CA ALA A 33 25.73 -14.71 -26.03
C ALA A 33 27.12 -14.17 -25.65
N PRO A 34 27.57 -13.07 -26.27
CA PRO A 34 28.79 -12.38 -25.87
C PRO A 34 28.74 -12.00 -24.38
N ASN A 35 29.89 -12.10 -23.71
CA ASN A 35 30.06 -11.80 -22.28
C ASN A 35 30.79 -10.46 -22.07
N ASP A 36 30.52 -9.49 -22.94
CA ASP A 36 31.12 -8.15 -22.98
C ASP A 36 30.26 -7.08 -22.27
N ASP A 37 29.06 -7.46 -21.83
CA ASP A 37 28.16 -6.59 -21.07
C ASP A 37 27.65 -7.24 -19.77
N LEU A 38 26.82 -6.50 -19.03
CA LEU A 38 26.22 -6.95 -17.79
C LEU A 38 24.82 -7.51 -18.04
N PRO A 39 24.56 -8.81 -17.84
CA PRO A 39 23.22 -9.36 -17.80
C PRO A 39 22.45 -8.87 -16.57
N VAL A 40 21.24 -8.35 -16.80
CA VAL A 40 20.30 -7.92 -15.76
C VAL A 40 19.00 -8.69 -15.99
N ILE A 41 18.67 -9.63 -15.11
CA ILE A 41 17.63 -10.64 -15.33
C ILE A 41 16.45 -10.36 -14.39
N SER A 42 15.27 -10.14 -14.99
CA SER A 42 14.00 -10.01 -14.27
C SER A 42 13.53 -11.37 -13.76
N ALA A 43 13.08 -11.43 -12.51
CA ALA A 43 12.52 -12.64 -11.92
C ALA A 43 11.58 -12.29 -10.75
N GLU A 44 10.55 -13.11 -10.54
CA GLU A 44 9.68 -12.99 -9.37
C GLU A 44 10.42 -13.35 -8.08
N TYR A 45 11.18 -14.44 -8.10
CA TYR A 45 11.97 -14.93 -6.96
C TYR A 45 13.46 -14.67 -7.18
N TYR A 46 13.78 -13.42 -7.54
CA TYR A 46 15.12 -12.98 -7.96
C TYR A 46 16.23 -13.21 -6.90
N ARG A 47 15.87 -13.35 -5.62
CA ARG A 47 16.81 -13.64 -4.52
C ARG A 47 17.10 -15.13 -4.31
N ASP A 48 16.20 -16.01 -4.75
CA ASP A 48 16.19 -17.41 -4.33
C ASP A 48 16.06 -18.39 -5.52
N LEU A 49 14.84 -18.84 -5.80
CA LEU A 49 14.54 -20.01 -6.61
C LEU A 49 14.97 -19.85 -8.07
N ASP A 50 14.76 -18.66 -8.65
CA ASP A 50 15.04 -18.43 -10.06
C ASP A 50 16.54 -18.37 -10.34
N ARG A 51 17.32 -17.81 -9.41
CA ARG A 51 18.79 -17.82 -9.48
C ARG A 51 19.36 -19.23 -9.38
N PHE A 52 18.79 -20.06 -8.49
CA PHE A 52 19.18 -21.47 -8.37
C PHE A 52 18.83 -22.27 -9.64
N ARG A 53 17.61 -22.13 -10.15
CA ARG A 53 17.15 -22.77 -11.40
C ARG A 53 18.03 -22.37 -12.58
N PHE A 54 18.35 -21.09 -12.70
CA PHE A 54 19.26 -20.59 -13.72
C PHE A 54 20.62 -21.26 -13.65
N LYS A 55 21.26 -21.33 -12.47
CA LYS A 55 22.56 -22.01 -12.32
C LYS A 55 22.47 -23.49 -12.70
N LEU A 56 21.40 -24.18 -12.33
CA LEU A 56 21.16 -25.59 -12.68
C LEU A 56 21.07 -25.80 -14.20
N HIS A 57 20.28 -24.99 -14.90
CA HIS A 57 20.12 -25.08 -16.35
C HIS A 57 21.36 -24.58 -17.12
N PHE A 58 22.15 -23.68 -16.54
CA PHE A 58 23.40 -23.21 -17.13
C PHE A 58 24.44 -24.33 -17.23
N GLY A 59 24.46 -25.31 -16.30
CA GLY A 59 25.33 -26.48 -16.41
C GLY A 59 26.82 -26.14 -16.43
N GLY A 60 27.24 -25.22 -15.56
CA GLY A 60 28.60 -24.69 -15.45
C GLY A 60 28.61 -23.48 -14.50
N GLU A 61 29.69 -22.70 -14.50
CA GLU A 61 29.71 -21.39 -13.83
C GLU A 61 29.14 -20.32 -14.77
N PRO A 62 27.97 -19.74 -14.47
CA PRO A 62 27.39 -18.68 -15.28
C PRO A 62 28.17 -17.37 -15.17
N PRO A 63 28.01 -16.44 -16.13
CA PRO A 63 28.48 -15.08 -15.96
C PRO A 63 27.81 -14.43 -14.74
N PHE A 64 28.47 -13.41 -14.17
CA PHE A 64 27.83 -12.58 -13.17
C PHE A 64 26.60 -11.90 -13.78
N ALA A 65 25.46 -12.02 -13.11
CA ALA A 65 24.22 -11.39 -13.51
C ALA A 65 23.61 -10.67 -12.31
N VAL A 66 23.05 -9.49 -12.56
CA VAL A 66 22.23 -8.77 -11.60
C VAL A 66 20.80 -9.27 -11.70
N TRP A 67 20.21 -9.62 -10.57
CA TRP A 67 18.84 -10.12 -10.47
C TRP A 67 17.95 -9.08 -9.83
N PHE A 68 16.74 -8.92 -10.35
CA PHE A 68 15.76 -7.93 -9.90
C PHE A 68 14.33 -8.39 -10.22
N ASP A 69 13.31 -7.84 -9.56
CA ASP A 69 11.92 -8.00 -9.97
C ASP A 69 11.56 -6.90 -10.96
N GLY A 70 11.73 -7.19 -12.25
CA GLY A 70 11.45 -6.26 -13.33
C GLY A 70 9.99 -5.89 -13.51
N ARG A 71 9.06 -6.60 -12.83
CA ARG A 71 7.63 -6.26 -12.85
C ARG A 71 7.33 -5.01 -12.03
N GLN A 72 8.24 -4.64 -11.12
CA GLN A 72 8.03 -3.52 -10.18
C GLN A 72 9.27 -2.65 -9.97
N SER A 73 10.43 -2.98 -10.54
CA SER A 73 11.63 -2.17 -10.43
C SER A 73 12.39 -2.12 -11.74
N LEU A 74 13.11 -1.03 -11.97
CA LEU A 74 14.07 -0.89 -13.06
C LEU A 74 15.26 -0.06 -12.57
N ALA A 75 16.47 -0.58 -12.68
CA ALA A 75 17.68 0.11 -12.26
C ALA A 75 18.54 0.46 -13.48
N PHE A 76 19.18 1.62 -13.45
CA PHE A 76 20.07 2.14 -14.47
C PHE A 76 21.47 2.24 -13.88
N PRO A 77 22.52 1.94 -14.67
CA PRO A 77 23.89 2.08 -14.21
C PRO A 77 24.20 3.54 -13.85
N PRO A 78 25.20 3.79 -12.99
CA PRO A 78 25.61 5.14 -12.66
C PRO A 78 25.92 5.96 -13.92
N PRO A 79 25.45 7.21 -14.01
CA PRO A 79 25.78 8.08 -15.14
C PRO A 79 27.29 8.16 -15.39
N GLY A 80 27.72 7.98 -16.64
CA GLY A 80 29.14 8.01 -17.01
C GLY A 80 29.94 6.73 -16.73
N SER A 81 29.31 5.67 -16.21
CA SER A 81 30.00 4.38 -15.94
C SER A 81 30.45 3.61 -17.19
N GLY A 82 29.91 3.95 -18.37
CA GLY A 82 30.17 3.20 -19.62
C GLY A 82 29.54 1.81 -19.67
N LEU A 83 28.82 1.39 -18.62
CA LEU A 83 28.08 0.13 -18.60
C LEU A 83 26.91 0.18 -19.59
N SER A 84 26.77 -0.88 -20.39
CA SER A 84 25.65 -1.06 -21.33
C SER A 84 24.92 -2.37 -21.01
N PRO A 85 24.10 -2.42 -19.94
CA PRO A 85 23.50 -3.66 -19.51
C PRO A 85 22.51 -4.22 -20.54
N ARG A 86 22.43 -5.55 -20.64
CA ARG A 86 21.33 -6.24 -21.31
C ARG A 86 20.28 -6.63 -20.28
N TYR A 87 19.07 -6.12 -20.47
CA TYR A 87 17.95 -6.46 -19.60
C TYR A 87 17.21 -7.64 -20.22
N ILE A 88 17.06 -8.72 -19.48
CA ILE A 88 16.42 -9.94 -19.94
C ILE A 88 15.16 -10.15 -19.11
N PHE A 89 14.01 -10.15 -19.78
CA PHE A 89 12.70 -10.35 -19.14
C PHE A 89 12.14 -11.71 -19.60
N PRO A 90 12.22 -12.75 -18.75
CA PRO A 90 11.52 -14.01 -18.96
C PRO A 90 10.00 -13.81 -19.05
N ALA A 91 9.29 -14.72 -19.70
CA ALA A 91 7.84 -14.67 -19.84
C ALA A 91 7.09 -14.68 -18.49
N SER A 92 7.65 -15.31 -17.45
CA SER A 92 7.11 -15.29 -16.08
C SER A 92 7.30 -13.96 -15.34
N ALA A 93 8.25 -13.13 -15.77
CA ALA A 93 8.54 -11.84 -15.16
C ALA A 93 8.71 -10.75 -16.24
N PRO A 94 7.66 -10.45 -17.03
CA PRO A 94 7.73 -9.56 -18.18
C PRO A 94 7.88 -8.10 -17.77
N ALA A 95 8.39 -7.28 -18.69
CA ALA A 95 8.46 -5.84 -18.51
C ALA A 95 7.04 -5.25 -18.55
N PRO A 96 6.61 -4.52 -17.50
CA PRO A 96 5.32 -3.85 -17.48
C PRO A 96 5.35 -2.63 -18.42
N GLU A 97 4.17 -2.14 -18.81
CA GLU A 97 4.01 -1.07 -19.81
C GLU A 97 4.76 0.22 -19.42
N GLN A 98 4.90 0.47 -18.13
CA GLN A 98 5.61 1.61 -17.52
C GLN A 98 7.07 1.70 -17.97
N TRP A 99 7.69 0.57 -18.34
CA TRP A 99 9.08 0.55 -18.78
C TRP A 99 9.25 0.66 -20.29
N GLN A 100 8.18 0.62 -21.09
CA GLN A 100 8.29 0.56 -22.55
C GLN A 100 9.03 1.77 -23.14
N SER A 101 8.86 2.97 -22.57
CA SER A 101 9.60 4.16 -23.01
C SER A 101 11.06 4.20 -22.53
N LEU A 102 11.44 3.29 -21.63
CA LEU A 102 12.77 3.23 -21.00
C LEU A 102 13.58 2.01 -21.45
N LEU A 103 12.99 1.15 -22.29
CA LEU A 103 13.56 -0.10 -22.76
C LEU A 103 13.33 -0.24 -24.27
N ALA A 104 14.41 -0.38 -25.04
CA ALA A 104 14.35 -0.69 -26.46
C ALA A 104 14.50 -2.20 -26.66
N ALA A 105 13.47 -2.85 -27.23
CA ALA A 105 13.51 -4.29 -27.49
C ALA A 105 14.60 -4.63 -28.51
N ALA A 106 15.32 -5.73 -28.26
CA ALA A 106 16.33 -6.31 -29.14
C ALA A 106 15.78 -7.63 -29.71
N PRO A 107 14.90 -7.60 -30.73
CA PRO A 107 14.19 -8.79 -31.21
C PRO A 107 15.12 -9.85 -31.79
N GLN A 108 16.29 -9.45 -32.31
CA GLN A 108 17.32 -10.40 -32.79
C GLN A 108 18.00 -11.18 -31.67
N GLU A 109 18.00 -10.64 -30.44
CA GLU A 109 18.54 -11.29 -29.24
C GLU A 109 17.44 -11.99 -28.43
N SER A 110 16.17 -11.78 -28.77
CA SER A 110 15.02 -12.29 -28.01
C SER A 110 14.64 -13.70 -28.42
N GLY A 111 14.04 -14.45 -27.49
CA GLY A 111 13.53 -15.79 -27.72
C GLY A 111 12.01 -15.87 -27.59
N ALA A 112 11.44 -17.07 -27.80
CA ALA A 112 10.00 -17.29 -27.61
C ALA A 112 9.55 -17.13 -26.14
N GLU A 113 10.47 -17.36 -25.20
CA GLU A 113 10.17 -17.41 -23.76
C GLU A 113 10.79 -16.23 -22.98
N TYR A 114 11.49 -15.31 -23.65
CA TYR A 114 12.11 -14.14 -23.02
C TYR A 114 12.31 -13.02 -24.04
N THR A 115 12.23 -11.76 -23.58
CA THR A 115 12.57 -10.59 -24.38
C THR A 115 13.84 -9.93 -23.85
N VAL A 116 14.76 -9.60 -24.74
CA VAL A 116 15.97 -8.84 -24.42
C VAL A 116 15.72 -7.37 -24.74
N TYR A 117 16.10 -6.50 -23.81
CA TYR A 117 16.03 -5.05 -23.95
C TYR A 117 17.38 -4.41 -23.70
N ARG A 118 17.58 -3.26 -24.33
CA ARG A 118 18.67 -2.33 -24.07
C ARG A 118 18.09 -1.03 -23.53
N LEU A 119 18.89 -0.29 -22.78
CA LEU A 119 18.54 1.09 -22.48
C LEU A 119 18.57 1.89 -23.79
N PRO A 120 17.54 2.69 -24.08
CA PRO A 120 17.57 3.65 -25.17
C PRO A 120 18.59 4.76 -24.86
N ALA A 121 18.66 5.78 -25.71
CA ALA A 121 19.49 6.95 -25.45
C ALA A 121 19.20 7.55 -24.06
N PRO A 122 20.23 8.11 -23.36
CA PRO A 122 20.08 8.70 -22.01
C PRO A 122 18.94 9.73 -21.88
N GLU A 123 18.54 10.33 -22.99
CA GLU A 123 17.43 11.27 -23.12
C GLU A 123 16.09 10.71 -22.61
N SER A 124 15.86 9.40 -22.70
CA SER A 124 14.58 8.79 -22.26
C SER A 124 14.42 8.85 -20.74
N LEU A 125 15.52 8.62 -20.00
CA LEU A 125 15.53 8.75 -18.55
C LEU A 125 15.39 10.22 -18.13
N ALA A 126 16.05 11.14 -18.83
CA ALA A 126 15.89 12.58 -18.59
C ALA A 126 14.46 13.05 -18.86
N ALA A 127 13.82 12.55 -19.93
CA ALA A 127 12.42 12.84 -20.24
C ALA A 127 11.48 12.36 -19.14
N LEU A 128 11.70 11.15 -18.60
CA LEU A 128 10.96 10.66 -17.44
C LEU A 128 11.17 11.56 -16.22
N GLN A 129 12.42 11.90 -15.89
CA GLN A 129 12.75 12.75 -14.74
C GLN A 129 12.00 14.09 -14.77
N ASN A 130 11.86 14.69 -15.96
CA ASN A 130 11.13 15.94 -16.15
C ASN A 130 9.60 15.81 -15.93
N GLN A 131 9.05 14.60 -15.95
CA GLN A 131 7.63 14.34 -15.65
C GLN A 131 7.37 14.04 -14.17
N LEU A 132 8.42 13.77 -13.39
CA LEU A 132 8.29 13.47 -11.97
C LEU A 132 8.10 14.76 -11.18
N ARG A 133 7.36 14.69 -10.08
CA ARG A 133 7.42 15.72 -9.04
C ARG A 133 8.77 15.57 -8.30
N PRO A 134 9.64 16.59 -8.30
CA PRO A 134 10.91 16.52 -7.58
C PRO A 134 10.68 16.54 -6.06
N LEU A 135 11.55 15.85 -5.31
CA LEU A 135 11.48 15.77 -3.85
C LEU A 135 12.85 15.92 -3.18
N ASP A 136 13.89 15.28 -3.74
CA ASP A 136 15.28 15.29 -3.23
C ASP A 136 15.41 15.12 -1.69
N VAL A 137 14.80 14.06 -1.15
CA VAL A 137 14.90 13.72 0.28
C VAL A 137 15.88 12.58 0.49
N THR A 138 16.93 12.85 1.26
CA THR A 138 17.94 11.85 1.63
C THR A 138 17.47 11.00 2.81
N VAL A 139 17.50 9.68 2.61
CA VAL A 139 17.23 8.67 3.64
C VAL A 139 18.56 8.07 4.09
N SER A 140 18.90 8.31 5.36
CA SER A 140 20.23 8.08 5.93
C SER A 140 21.33 8.74 5.08
N ASP A 141 22.47 8.08 4.94
CA ASP A 141 23.51 8.29 3.93
C ASP A 141 23.43 7.25 2.79
N GLU A 142 22.29 6.55 2.67
CA GLU A 142 22.16 5.31 1.88
C GLU A 142 21.54 5.58 0.51
N LEU A 143 20.46 6.37 0.46
CA LEU A 143 19.79 6.74 -0.79
C LEU A 143 19.20 8.15 -0.71
N VAL A 144 18.83 8.66 -1.88
CA VAL A 144 18.01 9.86 -2.02
C VAL A 144 16.81 9.57 -2.90
N VAL A 145 15.62 9.97 -2.42
CA VAL A 145 14.38 9.95 -3.20
C VAL A 145 14.37 11.22 -4.05
N ARG A 146 14.60 11.05 -5.36
CA ARG A 146 14.75 12.14 -6.33
C ARG A 146 13.42 12.72 -6.75
N GLY A 147 12.43 11.86 -6.97
CA GLY A 147 11.10 12.29 -7.40
C GLY A 147 10.09 11.18 -7.39
N VAL A 148 8.82 11.57 -7.57
CA VAL A 148 7.69 10.64 -7.57
C VAL A 148 6.66 11.00 -8.63
N GLN A 149 5.89 10.00 -9.04
CA GLN A 149 4.73 10.18 -9.90
C GLN A 149 3.61 9.26 -9.44
N ILE A 150 2.39 9.78 -9.39
CA ILE A 150 1.18 8.99 -9.18
C ILE A 150 0.59 8.70 -10.56
N GLN A 151 0.26 7.44 -10.81
CA GLN A 151 -0.31 6.97 -12.07
C GLN A 151 -1.67 6.32 -11.80
N GLY A 152 -2.67 6.74 -12.56
CA GLY A 152 -4.08 6.36 -12.38
C GLY A 152 -4.82 7.22 -11.35
N ASP A 153 -6.13 6.97 -11.24
CA ASP A 153 -7.01 7.73 -10.35
C ASP A 153 -6.93 7.20 -8.91
N VAL A 154 -6.68 8.10 -7.96
CA VAL A 154 -6.78 7.78 -6.53
C VAL A 154 -8.26 7.76 -6.16
N MET A 155 -8.87 6.58 -6.19
CA MET A 155 -10.32 6.41 -6.00
C MET A 155 -10.62 5.21 -5.09
N ALA A 156 -11.59 5.37 -4.18
CA ALA A 156 -11.97 4.30 -3.26
C ALA A 156 -12.35 3.01 -4.04
N GLY A 157 -11.86 1.87 -3.55
CA GLY A 157 -12.07 0.55 -4.16
C GLY A 157 -11.23 0.28 -5.42
N ARG A 158 -10.48 1.26 -5.94
CA ARG A 158 -9.60 1.09 -7.09
C ARG A 158 -8.14 0.92 -6.68
N LYS A 159 -7.30 0.68 -7.68
CA LYS A 159 -5.84 0.67 -7.54
C LYS A 159 -5.26 1.90 -8.23
N PHE A 160 -4.19 2.43 -7.67
CA PHE A 160 -3.32 3.38 -8.34
C PHE A 160 -1.87 2.97 -8.11
N GLN A 161 -0.98 3.51 -8.93
CA GLN A 161 0.45 3.22 -8.85
C GLN A 161 1.22 4.45 -8.40
N LEU A 162 2.25 4.21 -7.59
CA LEU A 162 3.24 5.19 -7.17
C LEU A 162 4.58 4.77 -7.77
N LEU A 163 5.11 5.58 -8.67
CA LEU A 163 6.47 5.45 -9.18
C LEU A 163 7.40 6.30 -8.31
N VAL A 164 8.41 5.68 -7.73
CA VAL A 164 9.46 6.32 -6.93
C VAL A 164 10.76 6.26 -7.70
N PHE A 165 11.34 7.42 -7.97
CA PHE A 165 12.67 7.56 -8.53
C PHE A 165 13.68 7.84 -7.43
N TRP A 166 14.70 7.01 -7.31
CA TRP A 166 15.68 7.05 -6.24
C TRP A 166 17.10 6.87 -6.78
N GLN A 167 18.09 7.30 -6.00
CA GLN A 167 19.50 7.12 -6.31
C GLN A 167 20.22 6.56 -5.08
N ALA A 168 21.00 5.50 -5.28
CA ALA A 168 21.91 4.99 -4.25
C ALA A 168 23.09 5.96 -4.06
N LEU A 169 23.43 6.25 -2.81
CA LEU A 169 24.54 7.13 -2.47
C LEU A 169 25.80 6.35 -2.10
N ARG A 170 25.65 5.11 -1.65
CA ARG A 170 26.76 4.24 -1.25
C ARG A 170 26.46 2.77 -1.52
N ALA A 171 27.52 1.96 -1.50
CA ALA A 171 27.38 0.52 -1.34
C ALA A 171 26.94 0.18 0.10
N LEU A 172 26.06 -0.82 0.20
CA LEU A 172 25.52 -1.28 1.47
C LEU A 172 26.25 -2.54 1.96
N PRO A 173 26.28 -2.79 3.29
CA PRO A 173 26.85 -4.01 3.84
C PRO A 173 26.21 -5.28 3.26
N PRO A 174 26.96 -6.38 3.13
CA PRO A 174 26.38 -7.67 2.77
C PRO A 174 25.29 -8.09 3.75
N GLY A 175 24.16 -8.58 3.22
CA GLY A 175 23.03 -9.02 4.03
C GLY A 175 22.10 -7.89 4.53
N THR A 176 22.27 -6.67 4.02
CA THR A 176 21.25 -5.62 4.11
C THR A 176 20.00 -6.04 3.34
N ASP A 177 18.83 -5.91 3.98
CA ASP A 177 17.55 -6.25 3.39
C ASP A 177 16.54 -5.13 3.62
N TYR A 178 16.31 -4.34 2.57
CA TYR A 178 15.41 -3.19 2.59
C TYR A 178 14.19 -3.40 1.72
N THR A 179 13.08 -2.79 2.15
CA THR A 179 11.86 -2.62 1.35
C THR A 179 11.41 -1.16 1.42
N PHE A 180 10.81 -0.67 0.34
CA PHE A 180 10.09 0.59 0.34
C PHE A 180 8.69 0.33 0.87
N LEU A 181 8.32 0.94 1.99
CA LEU A 181 6.97 0.91 2.55
C LEU A 181 6.28 2.25 2.26
N ALA A 182 5.23 2.22 1.45
CA ALA A 182 4.39 3.39 1.20
C ALA A 182 3.05 3.28 1.93
N GLN A 183 2.63 4.37 2.55
CA GLN A 183 1.40 4.43 3.36
C GLN A 183 0.59 5.66 2.98
N LEU A 184 -0.73 5.49 3.00
CA LEU A 184 -1.71 6.56 2.92
C LEU A 184 -2.23 6.82 4.33
N ARG A 185 -1.90 7.98 4.91
CA ARG A 185 -2.24 8.36 6.28
C ARG A 185 -3.20 9.54 6.30
N ASP A 186 -4.15 9.54 7.23
CA ASP A 186 -4.99 10.73 7.48
C ASP A 186 -4.26 11.76 8.36
N SER A 187 -4.90 12.90 8.61
CA SER A 187 -4.33 13.99 9.44
C SER A 187 -4.11 13.59 10.90
N ALA A 188 -4.80 12.56 11.40
CA ALA A 188 -4.56 11.95 12.71
C ALA A 188 -3.42 10.92 12.70
N GLY A 189 -2.80 10.66 11.54
CA GLY A 189 -1.70 9.72 11.37
C GLY A 189 -2.13 8.25 11.17
N ARG A 190 -3.44 7.97 11.07
CA ARG A 190 -3.95 6.60 10.91
C ARG A 190 -3.76 6.13 9.48
N VAL A 191 -3.33 4.87 9.33
CA VAL A 191 -3.06 4.26 8.01
C VAL A 191 -4.36 3.73 7.41
N TRP A 192 -4.72 4.24 6.23
CA TRP A 192 -5.90 3.82 5.48
C TRP A 192 -5.60 2.78 4.40
N ALA A 193 -4.41 2.86 3.80
CA ALA A 193 -3.90 1.89 2.85
C ALA A 193 -2.38 1.87 2.92
N GLN A 194 -1.78 0.72 2.63
CA GLN A 194 -0.33 0.58 2.55
C GLN A 194 0.07 -0.46 1.51
N THR A 195 1.27 -0.33 0.99
CA THR A 195 1.92 -1.30 0.13
C THR A 195 3.42 -1.23 0.35
N ASP A 196 4.10 -2.36 0.24
CA ASP A 196 5.55 -2.41 0.19
C ASP A 196 6.05 -3.00 -1.12
N GLY A 197 7.32 -2.76 -1.43
CA GLY A 197 7.99 -3.30 -2.60
C GLY A 197 9.50 -3.14 -2.51
N GLY A 198 10.21 -4.15 -3.00
CA GLY A 198 11.67 -4.17 -3.06
C GLY A 198 12.10 -4.98 -4.26
N GLY A 199 12.12 -4.34 -5.44
CA GLY A 199 12.42 -5.03 -6.69
C GLY A 199 13.88 -5.01 -7.10
N PHE A 200 14.76 -4.26 -6.42
CA PHE A 200 16.19 -4.26 -6.70
C PHE A 200 17.01 -4.48 -5.43
N ASP A 201 17.81 -5.55 -5.42
CA ASP A 201 18.51 -5.99 -4.22
C ASP A 201 19.49 -4.92 -3.69
N PRO A 202 19.42 -4.56 -2.39
CA PRO A 202 20.41 -3.70 -1.73
C PRO A 202 21.87 -4.14 -1.92
N VAL A 203 22.14 -5.43 -2.10
CA VAL A 203 23.49 -5.94 -2.36
C VAL A 203 24.07 -5.45 -3.69
N ASN A 204 23.21 -5.09 -4.63
CA ASN A 204 23.58 -4.59 -5.96
C ASN A 204 23.61 -3.05 -6.01
N TRP A 205 23.36 -2.36 -4.90
CA TRP A 205 23.41 -0.91 -4.86
C TRP A 205 24.86 -0.44 -4.95
N GLN A 206 25.13 0.36 -5.98
CA GLN A 206 26.41 1.02 -6.18
C GLN A 206 26.21 2.53 -6.08
N PRO A 207 27.21 3.30 -5.60
CA PRO A 207 27.12 4.76 -5.59
C PRO A 207 26.74 5.29 -6.99
N GLY A 208 25.69 6.11 -7.05
CA GLY A 208 25.20 6.69 -8.31
C GLY A 208 24.23 5.83 -9.10
N LEU A 209 23.96 4.58 -8.69
CA LEU A 209 22.91 3.76 -9.29
C LEU A 209 21.57 4.49 -9.20
N LEU A 210 20.86 4.57 -10.32
CA LEU A 210 19.53 5.16 -10.38
C LEU A 210 18.49 4.04 -10.42
N GLY A 211 17.42 4.17 -9.64
CA GLY A 211 16.38 3.16 -9.55
C GLY A 211 14.99 3.76 -9.68
N LEU A 212 14.12 3.00 -10.35
CA LEU A 212 12.68 3.20 -10.36
C LEU A 212 12.06 2.06 -9.58
N GLN A 213 11.18 2.39 -8.64
CA GLN A 213 10.38 1.43 -7.89
C GLN A 213 8.90 1.77 -8.10
N LEU A 214 8.14 0.81 -8.60
CA LEU A 214 6.70 0.88 -8.77
C LEU A 214 6.02 0.22 -7.57
N LEU A 215 5.13 0.95 -6.91
CA LEU A 215 4.34 0.48 -5.78
C LEU A 215 2.86 0.55 -6.15
N THR A 216 2.09 -0.50 -5.88
CA THR A 216 0.67 -0.56 -6.26
C THR A 216 -0.21 -0.52 -5.03
N PHE A 217 -0.88 0.62 -4.82
CA PHE A 217 -1.89 0.74 -3.77
C PHE A 217 -3.18 0.05 -4.18
N ARG A 218 -3.82 -0.63 -3.23
CA ARG A 218 -5.21 -1.08 -3.32
C ARG A 218 -6.01 -0.30 -2.29
N LEU A 219 -6.85 0.63 -2.73
CA LEU A 219 -7.64 1.43 -1.82
C LEU A 219 -8.88 0.66 -1.34
N PRO A 220 -9.17 0.67 -0.03
CA PRO A 220 -10.46 0.22 0.46
C PRO A 220 -11.63 0.94 -0.23
N GLY A 221 -12.77 0.27 -0.40
CA GLY A 221 -13.98 0.84 -0.99
C GLY A 221 -14.65 1.93 -0.14
N ASP A 222 -14.27 1.99 1.13
CA ASP A 222 -14.79 2.88 2.17
C ASP A 222 -13.82 4.02 2.53
N VAL A 223 -12.78 4.26 1.71
CA VAL A 223 -11.89 5.42 1.88
C VAL A 223 -12.69 6.71 1.64
N PRO A 224 -12.71 7.65 2.60
CA PRO A 224 -13.45 8.90 2.48
C PRO A 224 -12.77 9.86 1.48
N PRO A 225 -13.54 10.71 0.78
CA PRO A 225 -13.01 11.64 -0.20
C PRO A 225 -12.41 12.90 0.43
N ARG A 226 -11.35 12.71 1.21
CA ARG A 226 -10.61 13.77 1.91
C ARG A 226 -9.11 13.69 1.61
N PRO A 227 -8.32 14.72 1.98
CA PRO A 227 -6.88 14.67 1.84
C PRO A 227 -6.23 13.60 2.73
N PHE A 228 -5.20 12.95 2.20
CA PHE A 228 -4.33 12.03 2.91
C PHE A 228 -2.87 12.35 2.60
N ASP A 229 -2.01 12.18 3.59
CA ASP A 229 -0.57 12.23 3.40
C ASP A 229 -0.10 10.89 2.82
N LEU A 230 0.57 10.96 1.66
CA LEU A 230 1.27 9.82 1.06
C LEU A 230 2.71 9.82 1.56
N VAL A 231 3.06 8.82 2.36
CA VAL A 231 4.34 8.73 3.06
C VAL A 231 5.11 7.51 2.57
N LEU A 232 6.42 7.66 2.40
CA LEU A 232 7.34 6.58 2.07
C LEU A 232 8.36 6.40 3.21
N GLN A 233 8.67 5.15 3.52
CA GLN A 233 9.75 4.77 4.43
C GLN A 233 10.65 3.73 3.74
N LEU A 234 11.95 3.78 4.02
CA LEU A 234 12.85 2.67 3.74
C LEU A 234 12.91 1.82 5.02
N VAL A 235 12.54 0.54 4.95
CA VAL A 235 12.44 -0.33 6.13
C VAL A 235 13.44 -1.46 6.04
N ASP A 236 14.21 -1.66 7.11
CA ASP A 236 15.02 -2.86 7.31
C ASP A 236 14.10 -4.03 7.64
N ARG A 237 13.95 -4.98 6.69
CA ARG A 237 13.04 -6.12 6.83
C ARG A 237 13.46 -7.09 7.94
N ARG A 238 14.74 -7.08 8.34
CA ARG A 238 15.25 -7.97 9.40
C ARG A 238 14.88 -7.45 10.78
N SER A 239 14.96 -6.14 10.98
CA SER A 239 14.64 -5.50 12.27
C SER A 239 13.21 -4.96 12.34
N GLY A 240 12.55 -4.77 11.21
CA GLY A 240 11.27 -4.06 11.09
C GLY A 240 11.39 -2.55 11.32
N GLN A 241 12.61 -2.02 11.46
CA GLN A 241 12.83 -0.61 11.79
C GLN A 241 13.01 0.23 10.53
N PRO A 242 12.34 1.40 10.44
CA PRO A 242 12.56 2.29 9.32
C PRO A 242 13.88 3.06 9.46
N ARG A 243 14.47 3.41 8.32
CA ARG A 243 15.68 4.21 8.23
C ARG A 243 15.33 5.70 8.41
N PRO A 244 16.13 6.47 9.18
CA PRO A 244 15.85 7.89 9.39
C PRO A 244 16.14 8.69 8.12
N THR A 245 15.42 9.80 7.94
CA THR A 245 15.74 10.83 6.95
C THR A 245 16.70 11.86 7.53
N THR A 246 17.33 12.65 6.66
CA THR A 246 18.16 13.80 7.07
C THR A 246 17.36 14.90 7.79
N GLY A 247 16.04 14.96 7.60
CA GLY A 247 15.14 15.90 8.29
C GLY A 247 14.72 15.47 9.70
N GLY A 248 15.14 14.28 10.15
CA GLY A 248 14.67 13.67 11.39
C GLY A 248 13.42 12.83 11.17
N GLY A 249 13.31 11.72 11.91
CA GLY A 249 12.26 10.73 11.72
C GLY A 249 12.39 9.91 10.42
N PRO A 250 11.59 8.85 10.26
CA PRO A 250 11.71 7.93 9.12
C PRO A 250 10.91 8.31 7.88
N ASP A 251 10.01 9.29 8.00
CA ASP A 251 8.99 9.56 7.00
C ASP A 251 9.52 10.47 5.88
N VAL A 252 9.40 9.99 4.65
CA VAL A 252 9.52 10.82 3.44
C VAL A 252 8.11 11.18 2.99
N LEU A 253 7.67 12.41 3.28
CA LEU A 253 6.39 12.92 2.79
C LEU A 253 6.45 13.10 1.28
N LEU A 254 5.74 12.25 0.54
CA LEU A 254 5.71 12.32 -0.91
C LEU A 254 4.79 13.44 -1.37
N GLY A 255 3.69 13.69 -0.66
CA GLY A 255 2.72 14.74 -0.94
C GLY A 255 1.34 14.36 -0.42
N ARG A 256 0.33 15.20 -0.69
CA ARG A 256 -1.07 14.93 -0.36
C ARG A 256 -1.86 14.44 -1.56
N VAL A 257 -2.74 13.48 -1.35
CA VAL A 257 -3.68 12.98 -2.34
C VAL A 257 -5.09 13.01 -1.77
N THR A 258 -6.09 13.28 -2.61
CA THR A 258 -7.50 13.17 -2.21
C THR A 258 -8.10 11.98 -2.92
N ALA A 259 -8.72 11.07 -2.17
CA ALA A 259 -9.42 9.95 -2.78
C ALA A 259 -10.73 10.44 -3.42
N GLY A 260 -11.03 10.02 -4.64
CA GLY A 260 -12.36 10.17 -5.22
C GLY A 260 -13.31 9.09 -4.71
N LEU A 261 -14.62 9.37 -4.76
CA LEU A 261 -15.64 8.34 -4.66
C LEU A 261 -15.79 7.62 -6.01
N PRO A 262 -16.08 6.31 -6.03
CA PRO A 262 -16.49 5.64 -7.25
C PRO A 262 -17.84 6.18 -7.75
N ASP A 263 -18.14 6.10 -9.05
CA ASP A 263 -19.44 6.54 -9.60
C ASP A 263 -20.63 5.75 -9.06
N HIS A 264 -20.37 4.50 -8.64
CA HIS A 264 -21.35 3.60 -8.05
C HIS A 264 -20.86 3.14 -6.68
N PRO A 265 -21.74 3.13 -5.66
CA PRO A 265 -21.36 2.69 -4.32
C PRO A 265 -20.92 1.22 -4.36
N PRO A 266 -19.82 0.85 -3.69
CA PRO A 266 -19.40 -0.54 -3.62
C PRO A 266 -20.42 -1.38 -2.87
N THR A 267 -20.64 -2.61 -3.33
CA THR A 267 -21.47 -3.59 -2.62
C THR A 267 -20.73 -4.11 -1.39
N VAL A 268 -21.16 -3.70 -0.20
CA VAL A 268 -20.67 -4.24 1.07
C VAL A 268 -21.72 -5.21 1.61
N ASP A 269 -21.29 -6.43 1.94
CA ASP A 269 -22.12 -7.38 2.68
C ASP A 269 -22.10 -7.01 4.17
N PRO A 270 -23.21 -6.51 4.74
CA PRO A 270 -23.25 -6.07 6.14
C PRO A 270 -22.93 -7.21 7.11
N ALA A 271 -23.19 -8.46 6.74
CA ALA A 271 -22.91 -9.63 7.58
C ALA A 271 -21.41 -9.90 7.76
N ARG A 272 -20.56 -9.32 6.90
CA ARG A 272 -19.10 -9.43 6.98
C ARG A 272 -18.45 -8.29 7.75
N LEU A 273 -19.23 -7.30 8.19
CA LEU A 273 -18.71 -6.20 9.01
C LEU A 273 -18.37 -6.71 10.42
N PRO A 274 -17.36 -6.13 11.09
CA PRO A 274 -17.12 -6.38 12.50
C PRO A 274 -18.35 -6.01 13.33
N ASN A 275 -18.73 -6.87 14.29
CA ASN A 275 -19.90 -6.73 15.16
C ASN A 275 -21.13 -6.18 14.39
N PRO A 276 -21.69 -6.95 13.44
CA PRO A 276 -22.74 -6.45 12.57
C PRO A 276 -23.94 -5.99 13.41
N ALA A 277 -24.36 -4.75 13.19
CA ALA A 277 -25.49 -4.18 13.88
C ALA A 277 -26.80 -4.69 13.23
N PRO A 278 -27.86 -4.92 14.03
CA PRO A 278 -29.17 -5.29 13.50
C PRO A 278 -29.64 -4.34 12.37
N PRO A 279 -30.40 -4.84 11.37
CA PRO A 279 -30.85 -4.03 10.23
C PRO A 279 -31.75 -2.85 10.59
N ASN A 280 -32.19 -2.75 11.84
CA ASN A 280 -33.06 -1.69 12.37
C ASN A 280 -32.35 -0.84 13.43
N SER A 281 -31.04 -1.03 13.64
CA SER A 281 -30.25 -0.16 14.51
C SER A 281 -30.03 1.18 13.79
N THR A 282 -31.01 2.06 13.88
CA THR A 282 -30.90 3.43 13.36
C THR A 282 -29.99 4.24 14.27
N GLY A 283 -29.09 5.00 13.65
CA GLY A 283 -28.41 6.10 14.31
C GLY A 283 -29.26 7.36 14.10
N GLY A 284 -30.30 7.53 14.92
CA GLY A 284 -31.15 8.70 14.90
C GLY A 284 -32.19 8.74 13.77
N ASP A 285 -33.43 8.98 14.16
CA ASP A 285 -34.54 9.16 13.23
C ASP A 285 -34.30 10.42 12.37
N GLY A 286 -34.49 10.27 11.06
CA GLY A 286 -34.37 11.37 10.11
C GLY A 286 -32.96 11.77 9.69
N SER A 287 -31.90 11.14 10.24
CA SER A 287 -30.52 11.40 9.80
C SER A 287 -30.21 10.85 8.40
N GLY A 288 -30.92 9.80 7.99
CA GLY A 288 -30.58 9.03 6.79
C GLY A 288 -29.34 8.13 6.97
N LEU A 289 -28.82 8.03 8.19
CA LEU A 289 -27.60 7.28 8.53
C LEU A 289 -27.92 6.06 9.38
N GLN A 290 -27.38 4.91 8.98
CA GLN A 290 -27.61 3.66 9.68
C GLN A 290 -26.29 3.02 10.09
N LEU A 291 -26.15 2.68 11.37
CA LEU A 291 -25.01 1.89 11.83
C LEU A 291 -25.22 0.44 11.40
N ARG A 292 -24.23 -0.14 10.70
CA ARG A 292 -24.31 -1.51 10.19
C ARG A 292 -23.25 -2.44 10.78
N GLY A 293 -22.24 -1.87 11.43
CA GLY A 293 -21.24 -2.62 12.18
C GLY A 293 -20.32 -1.66 12.92
N TYR A 294 -19.50 -2.21 13.81
CA TYR A 294 -18.51 -1.45 14.54
C TYR A 294 -17.34 -2.32 15.04
N ARG A 295 -16.18 -1.71 15.27
CA ARG A 295 -15.03 -2.35 15.92
C ARG A 295 -14.51 -1.43 17.02
N LEU A 296 -14.17 -2.03 18.16
CA LEU A 296 -13.45 -1.36 19.25
C LEU A 296 -12.07 -2.02 19.36
N ASP A 297 -11.04 -1.22 19.62
CA ASP A 297 -9.68 -1.70 19.89
C ASP A 297 -9.59 -2.27 21.31
N GLY A 298 -10.21 -3.43 21.48
CA GLY A 298 -10.38 -4.10 22.76
C GLY A 298 -11.64 -3.68 23.52
N ARG A 299 -11.83 -4.30 24.69
CA ARG A 299 -12.94 -4.03 25.61
C ARG A 299 -12.48 -3.43 26.93
N GLN A 300 -11.18 -3.30 27.12
CA GLN A 300 -10.56 -2.75 28.31
C GLN A 300 -9.89 -1.44 27.93
N PHE A 301 -10.41 -0.34 28.46
CA PHE A 301 -9.89 1.00 28.20
C PHE A 301 -9.10 1.46 29.41
N SER A 302 -7.89 1.96 29.15
CA SER A 302 -6.97 2.42 30.17
C SER A 302 -6.78 3.92 30.06
N VAL A 303 -6.67 4.59 31.20
CA VAL A 303 -6.36 6.02 31.24
C VAL A 303 -5.08 6.30 30.45
N GLY A 304 -5.12 7.29 29.56
CA GLY A 304 -3.99 7.68 28.71
C GLY A 304 -3.78 6.82 27.46
N SER A 305 -4.55 5.75 27.26
CA SER A 305 -4.54 4.92 26.05
C SER A 305 -5.94 4.95 25.43
N PRO A 306 -6.26 5.95 24.60
CA PRO A 306 -7.58 6.07 24.00
C PRO A 306 -7.88 4.85 23.12
N PRO A 307 -9.01 4.16 23.30
CA PRO A 307 -9.43 3.11 22.37
C PRO A 307 -9.82 3.70 21.01
N GLY A 308 -9.37 3.02 19.95
CA GLY A 308 -9.89 3.23 18.61
C GLY A 308 -11.31 2.67 18.48
N VAL A 309 -12.18 3.45 17.84
CA VAL A 309 -13.57 3.13 17.52
C VAL A 309 -13.78 3.28 16.02
N ASN A 310 -14.08 2.17 15.35
CA ASN A 310 -14.45 2.19 13.94
C ASN A 310 -15.95 1.94 13.81
N LEU A 311 -16.67 2.85 13.18
CA LEU A 311 -18.10 2.76 12.91
C LEU A 311 -18.32 2.61 11.41
N TYR A 312 -19.18 1.67 11.02
CA TYR A 312 -19.49 1.40 9.62
C TYR A 312 -20.92 1.85 9.34
N TRP A 313 -21.04 2.98 8.65
CA TRP A 313 -22.31 3.63 8.32
C TRP A 313 -22.77 3.27 6.90
N GLN A 314 -24.05 2.99 6.75
CA GLN A 314 -24.74 3.00 5.47
C GLN A 314 -25.58 4.26 5.36
N VAL A 315 -25.38 5.00 4.27
CA VAL A 315 -26.14 6.22 3.98
C VAL A 315 -27.40 5.83 3.21
N GLN A 316 -28.55 5.79 3.89
CA GLN A 316 -29.84 5.47 3.27
C GLN A 316 -30.38 6.66 2.46
N ALA A 317 -30.18 7.87 2.97
CA ALA A 317 -30.51 9.12 2.29
C ALA A 317 -29.43 10.15 2.62
N GLN A 318 -29.12 11.04 1.67
CA GLN A 318 -28.12 12.08 1.89
C GLN A 318 -28.55 12.97 3.08
N PRO A 319 -27.70 13.13 4.10
CA PRO A 319 -27.96 14.04 5.22
C PRO A 319 -28.25 15.46 4.77
N ARG A 320 -29.21 16.12 5.42
CA ARG A 320 -29.63 17.50 5.08
C ARG A 320 -28.84 18.59 5.81
N GLN A 321 -28.04 18.21 6.79
CA GLN A 321 -27.24 19.07 7.65
C GLN A 321 -26.03 18.27 8.15
N ASP A 322 -25.09 18.95 8.78
CA ASP A 322 -23.93 18.30 9.36
C ASP A 322 -24.21 17.82 10.79
N TYR A 323 -24.41 16.51 10.91
CA TYR A 323 -24.56 15.83 12.19
C TYR A 323 -23.22 15.61 12.90
N ARG A 324 -23.28 15.57 14.24
CA ARG A 324 -22.16 15.21 15.13
C ARG A 324 -22.49 13.95 15.92
N LEU A 325 -21.48 13.27 16.42
CA LEU A 325 -21.63 12.11 17.30
C LEU A 325 -21.38 12.49 18.74
N GLN A 326 -22.17 11.95 19.66
CA GLN A 326 -21.89 12.02 21.09
C GLN A 326 -21.91 10.64 21.70
N PHE A 327 -20.84 10.29 22.39
CA PHE A 327 -20.69 9.02 23.10
C PHE A 327 -20.93 9.21 24.58
N TYR A 328 -21.39 8.14 25.23
CA TYR A 328 -21.61 8.12 26.68
C TYR A 328 -21.50 6.71 27.24
N LEU A 329 -21.10 6.63 28.51
CA LEU A 329 -21.13 5.41 29.32
C LEU A 329 -22.44 5.34 30.08
N THR A 330 -23.07 4.16 30.09
CA THR A 330 -24.20 3.87 30.98
C THR A 330 -23.88 2.74 31.94
N ASP A 331 -24.48 2.80 33.13
CA ASP A 331 -24.51 1.66 34.05
C ASP A 331 -25.53 0.59 33.60
N ASP A 332 -25.63 -0.50 34.37
CA ASP A 332 -26.57 -1.61 34.11
C ASP A 332 -28.05 -1.18 34.20
N ALA A 333 -28.33 -0.08 34.92
CA ALA A 333 -29.67 0.51 34.99
C ALA A 333 -29.97 1.44 33.79
N GLY A 334 -29.00 1.66 32.91
CA GLY A 334 -29.10 2.52 31.74
C GLY A 334 -28.91 4.02 32.03
N ALA A 335 -28.53 4.39 33.26
CA ALA A 335 -28.26 5.77 33.62
C ALA A 335 -26.90 6.21 33.03
N VAL A 336 -26.85 7.44 32.50
CA VAL A 336 -25.61 7.99 31.93
C VAL A 336 -24.65 8.35 33.06
N VAL A 337 -23.49 7.70 33.08
CA VAL A 337 -22.43 7.90 34.09
C VAL A 337 -21.36 8.86 33.59
N TYR A 338 -21.08 8.86 32.28
CA TYR A 338 -20.09 9.74 31.66
C TYR A 338 -20.51 10.08 30.23
N ARG A 339 -20.15 11.29 29.76
CA ARG A 339 -20.48 11.77 28.41
C ARG A 339 -19.27 12.47 27.81
N TRP A 340 -18.85 12.04 26.64
CA TRP A 340 -17.80 12.73 25.88
C TRP A 340 -18.35 13.98 25.18
N PRO A 341 -17.50 14.99 24.92
CA PRO A 341 -17.86 16.10 24.04
C PRO A 341 -18.31 15.59 22.66
N PRO A 342 -19.23 16.30 21.97
CA PRO A 342 -19.59 15.96 20.60
C PRO A 342 -18.39 16.01 19.66
N VAL A 343 -18.27 15.02 18.78
CA VAL A 343 -17.23 14.92 17.76
C VAL A 343 -17.83 14.95 16.36
N ALA A 344 -17.13 15.58 15.42
CA ALA A 344 -17.51 15.47 14.01
C ALA A 344 -16.99 14.13 13.47
N PRO A 345 -17.81 13.36 12.72
CA PRO A 345 -17.33 12.21 11.97
C PRO A 345 -16.19 12.58 11.02
N GLN A 346 -15.36 11.61 10.65
CA GLN A 346 -14.26 11.82 9.68
C GLN A 346 -13.34 12.98 10.09
N ASP A 347 -13.15 13.17 11.39
CA ASP A 347 -12.40 14.28 12.01
C ASP A 347 -12.88 15.68 11.56
N GLY A 348 -14.10 15.79 11.02
CA GLY A 348 -14.64 17.02 10.44
C GLY A 348 -14.13 17.37 9.03
N GLU A 349 -13.29 16.53 8.42
CA GLU A 349 -12.74 16.76 7.08
C GLU A 349 -13.69 16.32 5.95
N TRP A 350 -14.68 15.48 6.26
CA TRP A 350 -15.77 15.12 5.36
C TRP A 350 -17.12 15.16 6.09
N PRO A 351 -17.77 16.34 6.13
CA PRO A 351 -19.03 16.53 6.83
C PRO A 351 -20.16 15.64 6.31
N THR A 352 -21.12 15.30 7.18
CA THR A 352 -22.17 14.32 6.86
C THR A 352 -23.11 14.78 5.75
N SER A 353 -23.35 16.09 5.57
CA SER A 353 -24.09 16.61 4.41
C SER A 353 -23.46 16.26 3.06
N GLY A 354 -22.15 16.00 3.04
CA GLY A 354 -21.38 15.54 1.88
C GLY A 354 -21.44 14.04 1.63
N TRP A 355 -22.17 13.26 2.43
CA TRP A 355 -22.23 11.80 2.30
C TRP A 355 -23.36 11.39 1.33
N PRO A 356 -23.04 10.85 0.14
CA PRO A 356 -24.07 10.57 -0.85
C PRO A 356 -24.92 9.36 -0.47
N ALA A 357 -26.20 9.37 -0.85
CA ALA A 357 -27.10 8.25 -0.64
C ALA A 357 -26.58 6.96 -1.32
N GLY A 358 -26.72 5.84 -0.63
CA GLY A 358 -26.27 4.52 -1.06
C GLY A 358 -24.81 4.19 -0.72
N TYR A 359 -23.99 5.17 -0.32
CA TYR A 359 -22.58 4.96 0.00
C TYR A 359 -22.37 4.42 1.41
N TRP A 360 -21.19 3.83 1.60
CA TRP A 360 -20.71 3.33 2.87
C TRP A 360 -19.62 4.26 3.39
N VAL A 361 -19.68 4.55 4.69
CA VAL A 361 -18.69 5.41 5.35
C VAL A 361 -18.11 4.68 6.55
N ARG A 362 -16.79 4.48 6.54
CA ARG A 362 -16.06 4.01 7.72
C ARG A 362 -15.57 5.21 8.50
N ASP A 363 -16.13 5.44 9.68
CA ASP A 363 -15.72 6.49 10.58
C ASP A 363 -14.74 5.92 11.61
N GLN A 364 -13.55 6.51 11.70
CA GLN A 364 -12.52 6.11 12.67
C GLN A 364 -12.41 7.24 13.67
N LEU A 365 -12.49 6.92 14.96
CA LEU A 365 -12.53 7.89 16.05
C LEU A 365 -11.71 7.35 17.23
N ASP A 366 -11.10 8.24 17.99
CA ASP A 366 -10.50 7.90 19.27
C ASP A 366 -11.37 8.48 20.40
N LEU A 367 -11.57 7.70 21.47
CA LEU A 367 -12.30 8.17 22.65
C LEU A 367 -11.32 8.40 23.81
N PRO A 368 -10.89 9.64 24.10
CA PRO A 368 -9.98 9.92 25.21
C PRO A 368 -10.49 9.41 26.54
N VAL A 369 -9.67 8.62 27.23
CA VAL A 369 -9.93 8.18 28.62
C VAL A 369 -8.99 8.94 29.54
N ASP A 370 -9.49 10.03 30.12
CA ASP A 370 -8.78 10.86 31.09
C ASP A 370 -9.13 10.47 32.54
N GLY A 371 -8.60 11.22 33.52
CA GLY A 371 -8.86 10.97 34.94
C GLY A 371 -10.31 11.22 35.39
N ASN A 372 -11.15 11.84 34.56
CA ASN A 372 -12.54 12.12 34.85
C ASN A 372 -13.47 10.96 34.45
N VAL A 373 -13.01 10.06 33.57
CA VAL A 373 -13.77 8.85 33.21
C VAL A 373 -13.78 7.89 34.40
N PRO A 374 -14.96 7.54 34.94
CA PRO A 374 -15.04 6.61 36.06
C PRO A 374 -14.51 5.23 35.69
N ALA A 375 -13.81 4.58 36.62
CA ALA A 375 -13.38 3.20 36.48
C ALA A 375 -14.54 2.24 36.79
N GLY A 376 -14.60 1.11 36.09
CA GLY A 376 -15.65 0.11 36.26
C GLY A 376 -16.16 -0.47 34.94
N ALA A 377 -17.15 -1.36 35.05
CA ALA A 377 -17.85 -1.94 33.92
C ALA A 377 -19.02 -1.06 33.51
N PHE A 378 -19.11 -0.75 32.22
CA PHE A 378 -20.15 0.11 31.65
C PHE A 378 -20.57 -0.40 30.27
N HIS A 379 -21.66 0.15 29.75
CA HIS A 379 -22.03 0.04 28.34
C HIS A 379 -21.63 1.32 27.58
N LEU A 380 -20.93 1.17 26.45
CA LEU A 380 -20.61 2.28 25.57
C LEU A 380 -21.74 2.49 24.56
N ARG A 381 -22.31 3.69 24.53
CA ARG A 381 -23.39 4.07 23.63
C ARG A 381 -23.07 5.34 22.87
N GLY A 382 -23.74 5.54 21.75
CA GLY A 382 -23.62 6.74 20.95
C GLY A 382 -24.97 7.24 20.46
N VAL A 383 -25.05 8.52 20.15
CA VAL A 383 -26.21 9.17 19.55
C VAL A 383 -25.75 10.21 18.55
N TRP A 384 -26.54 10.41 17.48
CA TRP A 384 -26.34 11.53 16.58
C TRP A 384 -26.91 12.80 17.20
N LEU A 385 -26.25 13.92 16.97
CA LEU A 385 -26.73 15.26 17.30
C LEU A 385 -26.98 16.04 16.01
N ALA A 386 -28.10 16.76 15.94
CA ALA A 386 -28.35 17.76 14.93
C ALA A 386 -27.38 18.95 15.05
N GLU A 387 -27.38 19.84 14.07
CA GLU A 387 -26.50 21.02 14.04
C GLU A 387 -26.74 21.94 15.25
N ASP A 388 -27.99 22.03 15.73
CA ASP A 388 -28.37 22.78 16.93
C ASP A 388 -27.98 22.08 18.26
N GLY A 389 -27.38 20.89 18.19
CA GLY A 389 -26.95 20.09 19.33
C GLY A 389 -28.04 19.20 19.94
N SER A 390 -29.27 19.22 19.41
CA SER A 390 -30.34 18.34 19.86
C SER A 390 -30.04 16.87 19.50
N PRO A 391 -30.29 15.91 20.41
CA PRO A 391 -30.07 14.51 20.11
C PRO A 391 -31.13 13.98 19.15
N LEU A 392 -30.69 13.10 18.25
CA LEU A 392 -31.53 12.35 17.33
C LEU A 392 -31.66 10.91 17.84
N PRO A 393 -32.68 10.58 18.65
CA PRO A 393 -32.97 9.21 19.03
C PRO A 393 -33.55 8.40 17.86
N PRO A 394 -33.45 7.06 17.89
CA PRO A 394 -32.73 6.29 18.89
C PRO A 394 -31.21 6.39 18.72
N GLY A 395 -30.48 6.26 19.83
CA GLY A 395 -29.03 6.04 19.80
C GLY A 395 -28.68 4.60 19.43
N PHE A 396 -27.39 4.28 19.45
CA PHE A 396 -26.85 2.95 19.16
C PHE A 396 -25.96 2.46 20.32
N ASP A 397 -25.90 1.14 20.48
CA ASP A 397 -25.14 0.47 21.54
C ASP A 397 -23.90 -0.22 20.94
N LEU A 398 -22.72 0.08 21.49
CA LEU A 398 -21.44 -0.52 21.10
C LEU A 398 -21.02 -1.66 22.05
N GLY A 399 -21.87 -1.97 23.02
CA GLY A 399 -21.73 -3.08 23.95
C GLY A 399 -20.92 -2.74 25.20
N PRO A 400 -20.61 -3.75 26.02
CA PRO A 400 -19.91 -3.56 27.29
C PRO A 400 -18.46 -3.14 27.07
N VAL A 401 -17.94 -2.35 28.00
CA VAL A 401 -16.55 -1.91 28.12
C VAL A 401 -16.15 -1.86 29.59
N ASN A 402 -14.88 -2.08 29.88
CA ASN A 402 -14.32 -1.96 31.22
C ASN A 402 -13.28 -0.85 31.24
N ILE A 403 -13.46 0.13 32.13
CA ILE A 403 -12.51 1.23 32.32
C ILE A 403 -11.61 0.89 33.51
N SER A 404 -10.30 0.79 33.30
CA SER A 404 -9.31 0.59 34.35
C SER A 404 -8.44 1.84 34.55
N ARG A 405 -8.15 2.15 35.81
CA ARG A 405 -7.00 3.00 36.16
C ARG A 405 -5.75 2.14 36.05
N GLN A 406 -4.70 2.66 35.42
CA GLN A 406 -3.38 2.02 35.47
C GLN A 406 -2.83 2.00 36.89
#